data_AF-A0A7J6QD85-F1
#
_entry.id   AF-A0A7J6QD85-F1
#
_cell.length_a   1.000
_cell.length_b   1.000
_cell.length_c   1.000
_cell.angle_alpha   90.00
_cell.angle_beta   90.00
_cell.angle_gamma   90.00
#
_symmetry.space_group_name_H-M   'P 1'
#
loop_
_entity.id
_entity.type
_entity.pdbx_description
1 polymer ?
#
loop_
_entity_poly.entity_id
_entity_poly.type
_entity_poly.pdbx_seq_one_letter_code
_entity_poly.pdbx_strand_id
1 'polypeptide(L)'
;QWDVTEIATNGKRRAFFWRWDRDAATKRPTSPSKIYSAPKELPPVPMRFYCPVLCPKDLSQRVGDFTMTVFMPNTSQVATGTVDGDVLIWDYSLISDAGQSISRQRRAVKIIRLTPDTSLNVLKVHQEFVVVGSADGAVRFYDFGFKIQAWFEDLSAGAIKSISFRATKAEVMSGTKGNASRRSKSPSKSPGGGSTTGDASTQQSFHCEPFMVTTASALVVYVQSE
;
A
#
# COMPACT_ATOMS: atom_id res chain seq x y z
N GLN A 1 12.49 -2.06 -0.58
CA GLN A 1 12.06 -2.76 0.66
C GLN A 1 11.45 -1.71 1.57
N TRP A 2 10.18 -1.88 1.99
CA TRP A 2 9.55 -0.93 2.90
C TRP A 2 10.19 -1.02 4.28
N ASP A 3 10.32 0.11 4.96
CA ASP A 3 10.95 0.18 6.27
C ASP A 3 10.03 -0.49 7.31
N VAL A 4 10.45 -1.64 7.86
CA VAL A 4 9.70 -2.36 8.91
C VAL A 4 9.61 -1.61 10.24
N THR A 5 10.25 -0.44 10.32
CA THR A 5 10.15 0.47 11.45
C THR A 5 9.15 1.60 11.23
N GLU A 6 8.43 1.60 10.11
CA GLU A 6 7.44 2.62 9.77
C GLU A 6 6.00 2.09 9.79
N ILE A 7 5.09 2.97 10.21
CA ILE A 7 3.64 2.78 10.13
C ILE A 7 3.07 4.00 9.43
N ALA A 8 2.07 3.82 8.58
CA ALA A 8 1.33 4.90 7.95
C ALA A 8 -0.14 4.84 8.38
N THR A 9 -0.69 5.97 8.76
CA THR A 9 -2.10 6.14 9.10
C THR A 9 -2.63 7.42 8.48
N ASN A 10 -3.94 7.58 8.35
CA ASN A 10 -4.54 8.81 7.86
C ASN A 10 -5.70 9.26 8.73
N GLY A 11 -5.87 10.58 8.85
CA GLY A 11 -7.15 11.20 9.16
C GLY A 11 -7.81 11.70 7.87
N LYS A 12 -8.93 12.42 7.98
CA LYS A 12 -9.69 12.90 6.81
C LYS A 12 -8.88 13.73 5.80
N ARG A 13 -7.86 14.48 6.22
CA ARG A 13 -7.11 15.39 5.31
C ARG A 13 -5.60 15.34 5.49
N ARG A 14 -5.11 14.37 6.26
CA ARG A 14 -3.70 14.29 6.66
C ARG A 14 -3.26 12.83 6.72
N ALA A 15 -2.11 12.54 6.12
CA ALA A 15 -1.41 11.28 6.31
C ALA A 15 -0.34 11.49 7.38
N PHE A 16 -0.19 10.51 8.26
CA PHE A 16 0.78 10.47 9.35
C PHE A 16 1.71 9.29 9.11
N PHE A 17 3.00 9.58 9.14
CA PHE A 17 4.06 8.58 9.04
C PHE A 17 4.74 8.49 10.38
N TRP A 18 4.59 7.34 11.00
CA TRP A 18 5.19 6.99 12.29
C TRP A 18 6.46 6.21 12.03
N ARG A 19 7.49 6.47 12.83
CA ARG A 19 8.77 5.77 12.73
C ARG A 19 9.29 5.44 14.12
N TRP A 20 9.75 4.21 14.26
CA TRP A 20 10.44 3.74 15.45
C TRP A 20 11.93 4.05 15.35
N ASP A 21 12.42 4.93 16.23
CA ASP A 21 13.82 5.39 16.20
C ASP A 21 14.77 4.41 16.89
N ARG A 22 15.09 3.29 16.24
CA ARG A 22 15.99 2.26 16.81
C ARG A 22 17.38 2.81 17.16
N ASP A 23 17.84 3.85 16.48
CA ASP A 23 19.17 4.43 16.69
C ASP A 23 19.23 5.34 17.92
N ALA A 24 18.08 5.87 18.38
CA ALA A 24 18.00 6.59 19.65
C ALA A 24 18.29 5.68 20.86
N ALA A 25 18.05 4.37 20.77
CA ALA A 25 18.45 3.42 21.83
C ALA A 25 19.96 3.18 21.90
N THR A 26 20.69 3.34 20.79
CA THR A 26 22.11 2.98 20.69
C THR A 26 23.03 4.17 20.94
N LYS A 27 22.54 5.40 20.79
CA LYS A 27 23.25 6.64 21.13
C LYS A 27 23.27 6.87 22.66
N ARG A 28 24.13 6.12 23.36
CA ARG A 28 24.57 6.49 24.73
C ARG A 28 25.19 7.89 24.71
N PRO A 29 24.94 8.77 25.70
CA PRO A 29 25.81 9.91 25.91
C PRO A 29 27.19 9.39 26.32
N THR A 30 28.16 9.45 25.42
CA THR A 30 29.58 9.24 25.76
C THR A 30 30.08 10.48 26.51
N SER A 31 29.66 10.65 27.76
CA SER A 31 30.31 11.59 28.67
C SER A 31 30.83 10.80 29.87
N PRO A 32 32.16 10.63 30.02
CA PRO A 32 32.74 9.98 31.18
C PRO A 32 32.80 11.01 32.30
N SER A 33 31.67 11.36 32.91
CA SER A 33 31.73 12.07 34.18
C SER A 33 30.49 11.86 35.05
N LYS A 34 30.79 11.42 36.27
CA LYS A 34 30.00 11.38 37.50
C LYS A 34 29.34 10.04 37.86
N ILE A 35 29.78 9.61 39.04
CA ILE A 35 29.39 8.48 39.87
C ILE A 35 27.89 8.59 40.17
N TYR A 36 27.08 8.00 39.31
CA TYR A 36 25.72 7.58 39.61
C TYR A 36 25.53 6.23 38.94
N SER A 37 25.12 5.22 39.71
CA SER A 37 24.76 3.90 39.18
C SER A 37 23.70 4.07 38.09
N ALA A 38 24.04 3.71 36.86
CA ALA A 38 23.15 3.81 35.72
C ALA A 38 21.84 3.04 35.98
N PRO A 39 20.67 3.55 35.58
CA PRO A 39 19.43 2.80 35.66
C PRO A 39 19.55 1.46 34.93
N LYS A 40 19.07 0.37 35.56
CA LYS A 40 19.14 -1.00 35.02
C LYS A 40 18.30 -1.21 33.74
N GLU A 41 17.40 -0.27 33.44
CA GLU A 41 16.49 -0.32 32.29
C GLU A 41 16.71 0.90 31.38
N LEU A 42 16.90 0.64 30.08
CA LEU A 42 16.97 1.68 29.05
C LEU A 42 15.60 2.36 28.93
N PRO A 43 15.54 3.70 28.73
CA PRO A 43 14.28 4.38 28.50
C PRO A 43 13.61 3.84 27.22
N PRO A 44 12.27 3.72 27.19
CA PRO A 44 11.56 3.25 26.01
C PRO A 44 11.85 4.18 24.83
N VAL A 45 12.19 3.59 23.68
CA VAL A 45 12.41 4.34 22.45
C VAL A 45 11.07 4.94 22.00
N PRO A 46 10.97 6.27 21.85
CA PRO A 46 9.72 6.87 21.44
C PRO A 46 9.44 6.61 19.95
N MET A 47 8.19 6.32 19.61
CA MET A 47 7.71 6.49 18.24
C MET A 47 7.62 7.97 17.93
N ARG A 48 8.21 8.38 16.80
CA ARG A 48 8.10 9.73 16.26
C ARG A 48 7.15 9.71 15.09
N PHE A 49 6.43 10.80 14.85
CA PHE A 49 5.61 10.93 13.66
C PHE A 49 5.85 12.26 12.97
N TYR A 50 5.54 12.29 11.68
CA TYR A 50 5.43 13.53 10.91
C TYR A 50 4.20 13.46 10.00
N CYS A 51 3.69 14.63 9.63
CA CYS A 51 2.55 14.79 8.75
C CYS A 51 2.98 15.73 7.61
N PRO A 52 3.23 15.21 6.40
CA PRO A 52 3.56 16.04 5.25
C PRO A 52 2.46 17.06 4.98
N VAL A 53 2.87 18.26 4.58
CA VAL A 53 1.92 19.29 4.16
C VAL A 53 1.42 18.94 2.77
N LEU A 54 0.11 18.93 2.60
CA LEU A 54 -0.53 18.81 1.29
C LEU A 54 -0.68 20.22 0.71
N CYS A 55 0.10 20.52 -0.33
CA CYS A 55 0.00 21.78 -1.07
C CYS A 55 -0.81 21.55 -2.35
N PRO A 56 -2.05 22.08 -2.47
CA PRO A 56 -2.88 21.85 -3.65
C PRO A 56 -2.27 22.35 -4.96
N LYS A 57 -1.34 23.30 -4.89
CA LYS A 57 -0.61 23.85 -6.05
C LYS A 57 0.35 22.84 -6.69
N ASP A 58 0.78 21.84 -5.94
CA ASP A 58 1.76 20.85 -6.39
C ASP A 58 1.09 19.65 -7.07
N LEU A 59 -0.24 19.63 -7.10
CA LEU A 59 -1.06 18.54 -7.63
C LEU A 59 -1.92 19.05 -8.79
N SER A 60 -2.18 18.16 -9.76
CA SER A 60 -2.97 18.46 -10.95
C SER A 60 -4.46 18.70 -10.69
N GLN A 61 -4.94 18.40 -9.48
CA GLN A 61 -6.35 18.46 -9.12
C GLN A 61 -6.54 18.59 -7.60
N ARG A 62 -7.75 18.95 -7.17
CA ARG A 62 -8.12 18.97 -5.75
C ARG A 62 -8.11 17.56 -5.17
N VAL A 63 -7.88 17.49 -3.86
CA VAL A 63 -7.79 16.24 -3.13
C VAL A 63 -8.96 16.16 -2.16
N GLY A 64 -9.79 15.14 -2.31
CA GLY A 64 -10.88 14.83 -1.40
C GLY A 64 -10.40 14.33 -0.03
N ASP A 65 -11.36 14.05 0.85
CA ASP A 65 -11.06 13.45 2.14
C ASP A 65 -10.46 12.04 1.96
N PHE A 66 -9.45 11.71 2.77
CA PHE A 66 -8.74 10.44 2.74
C PHE A 66 -9.56 9.32 3.36
N THR A 67 -9.47 8.13 2.77
CA THR A 67 -10.15 6.92 3.23
C THR A 67 -9.16 5.96 3.88
N MET A 68 -8.21 5.42 3.12
CA MET A 68 -7.30 4.37 3.57
C MET A 68 -5.89 4.59 3.02
N THR A 69 -4.87 4.32 3.83
CA THR A 69 -3.45 4.44 3.45
C THR A 69 -2.76 3.08 3.46
N VAL A 70 -1.94 2.80 2.44
CA VAL A 70 -1.21 1.53 2.30
C VAL A 70 0.21 1.75 1.76
N PHE A 71 1.17 0.96 2.25
CA PHE A 71 2.53 0.94 1.70
C PHE A 71 2.57 0.17 0.39
N MET A 72 3.29 0.72 -0.59
CA MET A 72 3.51 0.07 -1.88
C MET A 72 4.75 -0.83 -1.81
N PRO A 73 4.63 -2.14 -2.12
CA PRO A 73 5.70 -3.08 -1.87
C PRO A 73 6.92 -2.80 -2.76
N ASN A 74 8.11 -3.09 -2.23
CA ASN A 74 9.41 -2.89 -2.87
C ASN A 74 9.77 -1.43 -3.24
N THR A 75 8.90 -0.48 -2.96
CA THR A 75 9.13 0.96 -3.17
C THR A 75 9.22 1.72 -1.85
N SER A 76 9.59 3.00 -1.90
CA SER A 76 9.41 3.95 -0.79
C SER A 76 8.02 4.57 -0.75
N GLN A 77 7.18 4.27 -1.74
CA GLN A 77 5.91 4.92 -1.95
C GLN A 77 4.85 4.44 -0.98
N VAL A 78 3.96 5.37 -0.65
CA VAL A 78 2.75 5.10 0.11
C VAL A 78 1.58 5.65 -0.68
N ALA A 79 0.50 4.89 -0.78
CA ALA A 79 -0.71 5.27 -1.47
C ALA A 79 -1.79 5.62 -0.45
N THR A 80 -2.59 6.64 -0.72
CA THR A 80 -3.76 7.01 0.09
C THR A 80 -4.97 7.21 -0.81
N GLY A 81 -6.02 6.43 -0.59
CA GLY A 81 -7.29 6.56 -1.31
C GLY A 81 -8.11 7.73 -0.78
N THR A 82 -9.05 8.19 -1.60
CA THR A 82 -9.93 9.33 -1.29
C THR A 82 -11.40 9.01 -1.58
N VAL A 83 -12.28 9.84 -1.04
CA VAL A 83 -13.72 9.79 -1.30
C VAL A 83 -14.12 10.22 -2.71
N ASP A 84 -13.22 10.88 -3.45
CA ASP A 84 -13.46 11.36 -4.83
C ASP A 84 -12.97 10.37 -5.90
N GLY A 85 -12.51 9.18 -5.48
CA GLY A 85 -12.00 8.17 -6.42
C GLY A 85 -10.55 8.32 -6.84
N ASP A 86 -9.80 9.14 -6.10
CA ASP A 86 -8.36 9.35 -6.31
C ASP A 86 -7.50 8.54 -5.37
N VAL A 87 -6.29 8.24 -5.85
CA VAL A 87 -5.17 7.79 -5.04
C VAL A 87 -4.06 8.84 -5.07
N LEU A 88 -3.70 9.32 -3.88
CA LEU A 88 -2.57 10.20 -3.64
C LEU A 88 -1.32 9.38 -3.33
N ILE A 89 -0.22 9.66 -4.01
CA ILE A 89 1.06 8.97 -3.82
C ILE A 89 2.03 9.87 -3.06
N TRP A 90 2.58 9.30 -2.00
CA TRP A 90 3.59 9.89 -1.14
C TRP A 90 4.93 9.22 -1.39
N ASP A 91 5.99 9.98 -1.60
CA ASP A 91 7.35 9.47 -1.74
C ASP A 91 8.35 10.43 -1.11
N TYR A 92 9.57 9.97 -0.86
CA TYR A 92 10.63 10.82 -0.32
C TYR A 92 10.96 11.95 -1.31
N SER A 93 11.16 13.16 -0.77
CA SER A 93 11.63 14.28 -1.58
C SER A 93 13.04 13.98 -2.09
N LEU A 94 13.21 13.90 -3.41
CA LEU A 94 14.55 13.85 -4.03
C LEU A 94 15.22 15.23 -4.07
N ILE A 95 14.47 16.30 -3.78
CA ILE A 95 15.02 17.65 -3.66
C ILE A 95 15.70 17.73 -2.30
N SER A 96 17.02 17.55 -2.31
CA SER A 96 17.90 17.83 -1.19
C SER A 96 18.05 19.34 -1.06
N ASP A 97 17.18 19.98 -0.27
CA ASP A 97 17.44 21.36 0.11
C ASP A 97 18.73 21.38 0.94
N ALA A 98 19.74 22.06 0.39
CA ALA A 98 21.07 22.19 0.95
C ALA A 98 20.98 22.88 2.33
N GLY A 99 20.88 22.10 3.40
CA GLY A 99 21.01 22.61 4.77
C GLY A 99 20.15 21.97 5.85
N GLN A 100 19.16 21.13 5.54
CA GLN A 100 18.35 20.49 6.59
C GLN A 100 18.17 18.98 6.41
N SER A 101 18.20 18.30 7.55
CA SER A 101 17.96 16.86 7.81
C SER A 101 16.55 16.35 7.39
N ILE A 102 15.92 16.92 6.36
CA ILE A 102 14.57 16.60 5.87
C ILE A 102 14.58 15.47 4.84
N SER A 103 15.75 14.92 4.49
CA SER A 103 15.95 13.92 3.44
C SER A 103 15.20 12.59 3.59
N ARG A 104 14.45 12.38 4.68
CA ARG A 104 13.60 11.20 4.91
C ARG A 104 12.16 11.53 5.27
N GLN A 105 11.64 12.69 4.85
CA GLN A 105 10.22 12.97 4.92
C GLN A 105 9.57 12.77 3.55
N ARG A 106 8.44 12.07 3.53
CA ARG A 106 7.62 11.93 2.34
C ARG A 106 6.89 13.23 2.03
N ARG A 107 6.62 13.48 0.75
CA ARG A 107 5.73 14.53 0.26
C ARG A 107 4.74 13.94 -0.73
N ALA A 108 3.61 14.61 -0.94
CA ALA A 108 2.71 14.25 -2.03
C ALA A 108 3.43 14.52 -3.36
N VAL A 109 3.49 13.50 -4.23
CA VAL A 109 4.25 13.58 -5.49
C VAL A 109 3.34 13.57 -6.70
N LYS A 110 2.25 12.81 -6.62
CA LYS A 110 1.26 12.68 -7.70
C LYS A 110 -0.08 12.26 -7.14
N ILE A 111 -1.13 12.60 -7.86
CA ILE A 111 -2.49 12.13 -7.63
C ILE A 111 -3.00 11.45 -8.90
N ILE A 112 -3.68 10.32 -8.72
CA ILE A 112 -4.14 9.44 -9.81
C ILE A 112 -5.64 9.20 -9.63
N ARG A 113 -6.42 9.54 -10.66
CA ARG A 113 -7.86 9.28 -10.73
C ARG A 113 -8.09 7.83 -11.14
N LEU A 114 -8.66 7.01 -10.25
CA LEU A 114 -8.97 5.60 -10.53
C LEU A 114 -10.43 5.38 -10.88
N THR A 115 -11.34 5.93 -10.07
CA THR A 115 -12.80 5.73 -10.22
C THR A 115 -13.51 7.06 -10.06
N PRO A 116 -13.66 7.87 -11.14
CA PRO A 116 -14.27 9.19 -11.06
C PRO A 116 -15.56 9.22 -10.26
N ASP A 117 -15.69 10.22 -9.39
CA ASP A 117 -16.87 10.50 -8.57
C ASP A 117 -17.33 9.34 -7.66
N THR A 118 -16.45 8.36 -7.41
CA THR A 118 -16.75 7.17 -6.63
C THR A 118 -15.74 6.97 -5.51
N SER A 119 -16.22 6.97 -4.26
CA SER A 119 -15.36 6.80 -3.08
C SER A 119 -14.59 5.48 -3.06
N LEU A 120 -13.28 5.56 -2.79
CA LEU A 120 -12.41 4.41 -2.56
C LEU A 120 -12.53 3.95 -1.12
N ASN A 121 -13.50 3.09 -0.82
CA ASN A 121 -13.75 2.64 0.56
C ASN A 121 -12.67 1.69 1.09
N VAL A 122 -12.06 0.90 0.21
CA VAL A 122 -10.98 -0.03 0.51
C VAL A 122 -9.81 0.24 -0.44
N LEU A 123 -8.61 0.38 0.11
CA LEU A 123 -7.36 0.40 -0.65
C LEU A 123 -6.37 -0.50 0.08
N LYS A 124 -5.89 -1.54 -0.58
CA LYS A 124 -4.94 -2.50 0.00
C LYS A 124 -3.99 -3.04 -1.06
N VAL A 125 -2.89 -3.63 -0.61
CA VAL A 125 -1.99 -4.38 -1.47
C VAL A 125 -2.24 -5.87 -1.21
N HIS A 126 -2.34 -6.65 -2.28
CA HIS A 126 -2.39 -8.11 -2.21
C HIS A 126 -1.59 -8.70 -3.38
N GLN A 127 -0.58 -9.51 -3.06
CA GLN A 127 0.36 -10.05 -4.04
C GLN A 127 0.99 -8.93 -4.88
N GLU A 128 0.82 -8.97 -6.20
CA GLU A 128 1.33 -7.97 -7.16
C GLU A 128 0.33 -6.85 -7.48
N PHE A 129 -0.80 -6.79 -6.75
CA PHE A 129 -1.88 -5.86 -7.06
C PHE A 129 -2.13 -4.83 -5.97
N VAL A 130 -2.52 -3.63 -6.40
CA VAL A 130 -3.32 -2.69 -5.61
C VAL A 130 -4.79 -3.06 -5.81
N VAL A 131 -5.47 -3.40 -4.72
CA VAL A 131 -6.88 -3.77 -4.73
C VAL A 131 -7.70 -2.63 -4.15
N VAL A 132 -8.71 -2.22 -4.91
CA VAL A 132 -9.62 -1.13 -4.58
C VAL A 132 -11.03 -1.70 -4.45
N GLY A 133 -11.70 -1.37 -3.35
CA GLY A 133 -13.14 -1.59 -3.19
C GLY A 133 -13.85 -0.25 -3.13
N SER A 134 -14.81 -0.02 -4.00
CA SER A 134 -15.43 1.29 -4.21
C SER A 134 -16.89 1.36 -3.77
N ALA A 135 -17.41 2.58 -3.65
CA ALA A 135 -18.79 2.84 -3.24
C ALA A 135 -19.85 2.40 -4.27
N ASP A 136 -19.47 2.23 -5.53
CA ASP A 136 -20.28 1.64 -6.59
C ASP A 136 -20.48 0.12 -6.44
N GLY A 137 -19.82 -0.52 -5.48
CA GLY A 137 -19.90 -1.96 -5.25
C GLY A 137 -18.90 -2.79 -6.07
N ALA A 138 -18.00 -2.15 -6.80
CA ALA A 138 -16.98 -2.84 -7.58
C ALA A 138 -15.72 -3.14 -6.74
N VAL A 139 -15.02 -4.21 -7.13
CA VAL A 139 -13.65 -4.52 -6.68
C VAL A 139 -12.72 -4.47 -7.89
N ARG A 140 -11.71 -3.60 -7.87
CA ARG A 140 -10.79 -3.37 -8.98
C ARG A 140 -9.36 -3.71 -8.59
N PHE A 141 -8.67 -4.43 -9.46
CA PHE A 141 -7.28 -4.82 -9.31
C PHE A 141 -6.44 -3.99 -10.27
N TYR A 142 -5.40 -3.35 -9.74
CA TYR A 142 -4.43 -2.59 -10.51
C TYR A 142 -3.04 -3.13 -10.27
N ASP A 143 -2.12 -2.96 -11.22
CA ASP A 143 -0.70 -3.11 -10.94
C ASP A 143 -0.17 -1.91 -10.11
N PHE A 144 1.11 -1.94 -9.72
CA PHE A 144 1.73 -0.83 -8.98
C PHE A 144 1.94 0.45 -9.82
N GLY A 145 1.72 0.36 -11.14
CA GLY A 145 1.62 1.50 -12.05
C GLY A 145 0.21 2.10 -12.11
N PHE A 146 -0.75 1.54 -11.36
CA PHE A 146 -2.17 1.89 -11.39
C PHE A 146 -2.85 1.62 -12.74
N LYS A 147 -2.33 0.69 -13.53
CA LYS A 147 -3.04 0.16 -14.71
C LYS A 147 -3.99 -0.95 -14.25
N ILE A 148 -5.23 -0.88 -14.71
CA ILE A 148 -6.26 -1.88 -14.38
C ILE A 148 -5.90 -3.24 -14.98
N GLN A 149 -6.02 -4.29 -14.16
CA GLN A 149 -5.70 -5.68 -14.50
C GLN A 149 -6.95 -6.55 -14.50
N ALA A 150 -7.89 -6.29 -13.59
CA ALA A 150 -9.21 -6.91 -13.55
C ALA A 150 -10.20 -6.06 -12.75
N TRP A 151 -11.49 -6.31 -12.94
CA TRP A 151 -12.54 -5.77 -12.08
C TRP A 151 -13.67 -6.79 -11.90
N PHE A 152 -14.31 -6.72 -10.75
CA PHE A 152 -15.47 -7.51 -10.37
C PHE A 152 -16.57 -6.53 -10.02
N GLU A 153 -17.61 -6.52 -10.84
CA GLU A 153 -18.76 -5.63 -10.75
C GLU A 153 -20.04 -6.46 -10.55
N ASP A 154 -21.20 -5.80 -10.47
CA ASP A 154 -22.51 -6.45 -10.38
C ASP A 154 -22.70 -7.46 -9.24
N LEU A 155 -21.92 -7.31 -8.16
CA LEU A 155 -22.06 -8.11 -6.94
C LEU A 155 -23.44 -7.98 -6.26
N SER A 156 -24.26 -7.02 -6.72
CA SER A 156 -25.63 -6.78 -6.26
C SER A 156 -25.76 -6.65 -4.74
N ALA A 157 -24.71 -6.16 -4.10
CA ALA A 157 -24.58 -6.11 -2.65
C ALA A 157 -24.31 -4.69 -2.10
N GLY A 158 -24.20 -3.68 -2.97
CA GLY A 158 -23.95 -2.29 -2.61
C GLY A 158 -22.48 -1.98 -2.30
N ALA A 159 -22.23 -0.79 -1.74
CA ALA A 159 -20.88 -0.26 -1.53
C ALA A 159 -19.94 -1.20 -0.78
N ILE A 160 -18.71 -1.38 -1.27
CA ILE A 160 -17.72 -2.25 -0.64
C ILE A 160 -17.25 -1.66 0.70
N LYS A 161 -17.15 -2.50 1.73
CA LYS A 161 -16.67 -2.12 3.08
C LYS A 161 -15.39 -2.83 3.50
N SER A 162 -15.18 -4.07 3.06
CA SER A 162 -13.96 -4.81 3.32
C SER A 162 -13.76 -5.89 2.26
N ILE A 163 -12.49 -6.27 2.04
CA ILE A 163 -12.07 -7.33 1.12
C ILE A 163 -11.08 -8.21 1.87
N SER A 164 -11.32 -9.52 1.90
CA SER A 164 -10.46 -10.51 2.55
C SER A 164 -9.95 -11.54 1.55
N PHE A 165 -8.65 -11.82 1.61
CA PHE A 165 -7.99 -12.83 0.79
C PHE A 165 -7.51 -13.98 1.66
N ARG A 166 -7.44 -15.18 1.08
CA ARG A 166 -6.81 -16.33 1.73
C ARG A 166 -5.32 -16.04 1.93
N ALA A 167 -4.82 -16.24 3.15
CA ALA A 167 -3.39 -16.15 3.42
C ALA A 167 -2.65 -17.22 2.61
N THR A 168 -1.67 -16.80 1.82
CA THR A 168 -0.81 -17.76 1.12
C THR A 168 0.23 -18.32 2.08
N LYS A 169 0.66 -19.58 1.88
CA LYS A 169 1.69 -20.22 2.72
C LYS A 169 2.98 -19.38 2.79
N ALA A 170 3.28 -18.61 1.74
CA ALA A 170 4.43 -17.70 1.67
C ALA A 170 4.29 -16.48 2.61
N GLU A 171 3.08 -15.92 2.77
CA GLU A 171 2.81 -14.81 3.70
C GLU A 171 2.87 -15.26 5.16
N VAL A 172 2.46 -16.50 5.45
CA VAL A 172 2.55 -17.08 6.80
C VAL A 172 4.01 -17.34 7.21
N MET A 173 4.86 -17.74 6.26
CA MET A 173 6.27 -18.05 6.53
C MET A 173 7.19 -16.81 6.51
N SER A 174 6.84 -15.74 5.79
CA SER A 174 7.62 -14.49 5.73
C SER A 174 7.58 -13.70 7.05
N GLY A 175 6.59 -13.94 7.90
CA GLY A 175 6.59 -13.49 9.29
C GLY A 175 7.66 -14.17 10.17
N THR A 176 8.32 -15.24 9.70
CA THR A 176 9.24 -16.04 10.52
C THR A 176 10.70 -16.03 10.02
N LYS A 177 11.01 -15.81 8.73
CA LYS A 177 12.40 -15.66 8.24
C LYS A 177 12.49 -14.76 7.00
N GLY A 178 13.46 -13.85 7.00
CA GLY A 178 13.76 -12.96 5.87
C GLY A 178 14.15 -13.69 4.59
N ASN A 179 13.69 -13.11 3.47
CA ASN A 179 14.07 -13.28 2.06
C ASN A 179 14.67 -14.62 1.59
N ALA A 180 13.93 -15.26 0.67
CA ALA A 180 14.53 -15.92 -0.48
C ALA A 180 13.73 -15.58 -1.75
N SER A 181 14.40 -14.88 -2.67
CA SER A 181 14.01 -14.75 -4.08
C SER A 181 13.62 -16.11 -4.65
N ARG A 182 12.42 -16.23 -5.23
CA ARG A 182 12.07 -17.36 -6.09
C ARG A 182 11.26 -16.93 -7.30
N ARG A 183 11.96 -16.95 -8.44
CA ARG A 183 11.44 -17.08 -9.80
C ARG A 183 10.61 -18.36 -9.89
N SER A 184 9.29 -18.26 -10.05
CA SER A 184 8.44 -19.41 -10.33
C SER A 184 8.57 -19.79 -11.81
N LYS A 185 9.07 -21.00 -12.07
CA LYS A 185 8.91 -21.70 -13.35
C LYS A 185 7.52 -22.32 -13.38
N SER A 186 6.74 -22.01 -14.40
CA SER A 186 5.46 -22.66 -14.74
C SER A 186 5.71 -23.96 -15.53
N PRO A 187 4.97 -25.04 -15.29
CA PRO A 187 4.92 -26.19 -16.18
C PRO A 187 3.97 -25.93 -17.37
N SER A 188 4.35 -26.46 -18.52
CA SER A 188 3.77 -26.26 -19.85
C SER A 188 2.67 -27.26 -20.24
N LYS A 189 1.70 -26.76 -21.04
CA LYS A 189 0.95 -27.41 -22.16
C LYS A 189 -0.06 -28.54 -21.81
N SER A 190 -1.19 -28.79 -22.49
CA SER A 190 -2.01 -28.29 -23.64
C SER A 190 -3.18 -29.32 -23.85
N PRO A 191 -4.11 -29.36 -24.88
CA PRO A 191 -4.16 -28.67 -26.19
C PRO A 191 -5.55 -28.26 -26.81
N GLY A 192 -5.46 -27.44 -27.88
CA GLY A 192 -6.37 -27.39 -29.06
C GLY A 192 -7.33 -26.18 -29.10
N GLY A 193 -7.38 -25.30 -30.12
CA GLY A 193 -6.71 -25.18 -31.41
C GLY A 193 -7.14 -23.86 -32.11
N GLY A 194 -6.41 -23.44 -33.17
CA GLY A 194 -6.90 -22.45 -34.15
C GLY A 194 -6.18 -21.09 -34.22
N SER A 195 -5.10 -21.03 -35.01
CA SER A 195 -4.49 -19.90 -35.75
C SER A 195 -5.06 -18.47 -35.64
N THR A 196 -4.22 -17.50 -35.25
CA THR A 196 -3.71 -16.43 -36.15
C THR A 196 -2.58 -15.63 -35.46
N THR A 197 -1.62 -15.18 -36.27
CA THR A 197 -0.31 -14.61 -35.90
C THR A 197 -0.37 -13.12 -35.57
N GLY A 198 0.21 -12.72 -34.43
CA GLY A 198 0.48 -11.33 -34.06
C GLY A 198 1.32 -11.27 -32.78
N ASP A 199 2.32 -10.38 -32.74
CA ASP A 199 3.43 -10.30 -31.77
C ASP A 199 3.08 -10.57 -30.30
N ALA A 200 3.68 -11.63 -29.75
CA ALA A 200 3.51 -12.05 -28.36
C ALA A 200 4.59 -11.46 -27.44
N SER A 201 4.42 -10.20 -27.02
CA SER A 201 4.87 -9.86 -25.67
C SER A 201 4.00 -10.64 -24.71
N THR A 202 4.57 -11.62 -24.00
CA THR A 202 3.85 -12.55 -23.12
C THR A 202 3.09 -11.78 -22.04
N GLN A 203 1.84 -11.40 -22.30
CA GLN A 203 0.91 -10.96 -21.27
C GLN A 203 0.67 -12.17 -20.37
N GLN A 204 1.26 -12.13 -19.19
CA GLN A 204 0.88 -13.04 -18.12
C GLN A 204 -0.60 -12.78 -17.82
N SER A 205 -1.44 -13.81 -17.97
CA SER A 205 -2.87 -13.70 -17.71
C SER A 205 -3.11 -13.30 -16.25
N PHE A 206 -4.08 -12.41 -16.01
CA PHE A 206 -4.53 -12.10 -14.66
C PHE A 206 -4.96 -13.40 -13.95
N HIS A 207 -4.56 -13.55 -12.70
CA HIS A 207 -4.98 -14.66 -11.86
C HIS A 207 -5.07 -14.17 -10.41
N CYS A 208 -6.21 -14.39 -9.77
CA CYS A 208 -6.40 -14.17 -8.35
C CYS A 208 -7.09 -15.38 -7.74
N GLU A 209 -6.80 -15.70 -6.48
CA GLU A 209 -7.59 -16.69 -5.77
C GLU A 209 -8.96 -16.10 -5.40
N PRO A 210 -10.00 -16.93 -5.22
CA PRO A 210 -11.27 -16.46 -4.72
C PRO A 210 -11.14 -15.68 -3.41
N PHE A 211 -11.98 -14.67 -3.25
CA PHE A 211 -11.90 -13.73 -2.13
C PHE A 211 -13.29 -13.39 -1.59
N MET A 212 -13.32 -12.85 -0.38
CA MET A 212 -14.56 -12.45 0.29
C MET A 212 -14.70 -10.94 0.34
N VAL A 213 -15.93 -10.47 0.18
CA VAL A 213 -16.27 -9.04 0.20
C VAL A 213 -17.41 -8.82 1.18
N THR A 214 -17.28 -7.83 2.06
CA THR A 214 -18.40 -7.36 2.90
C THR A 214 -18.88 -6.01 2.40
N THR A 215 -20.19 -5.78 2.39
CA THR A 215 -20.79 -4.58 1.80
C THR A 215 -21.62 -3.76 2.77
N ALA A 216 -22.03 -2.56 2.35
CA ALA A 216 -22.90 -1.68 3.11
C ALA A 216 -24.30 -2.27 3.39
N SER A 217 -24.72 -3.26 2.60
CA SER A 217 -26.00 -3.97 2.76
C SER A 217 -25.92 -5.14 3.75
N ALA A 218 -24.86 -5.21 4.57
CA ALA A 218 -24.59 -6.31 5.50
C ALA A 218 -24.49 -7.70 4.84
N LEU A 219 -24.13 -7.75 3.55
CA LEU A 219 -23.90 -8.99 2.83
C LEU A 219 -22.42 -9.38 2.84
N VAL A 220 -22.17 -10.68 2.84
CA VAL A 220 -20.84 -11.28 2.63
C VAL A 220 -20.89 -12.06 1.33
N VAL A 221 -20.16 -11.58 0.32
CA VAL A 221 -20.13 -12.16 -1.02
C VAL A 221 -18.81 -12.92 -1.20
N TYR A 222 -18.91 -14.18 -1.65
CA TYR A 222 -17.77 -14.97 -2.09
C TYR A 222 -17.58 -14.76 -3.60
N VAL A 223 -16.47 -14.17 -3.99
CA VAL A 223 -16.17 -13.80 -5.38
C VAL A 223 -15.21 -14.84 -5.95
N GLN A 224 -15.64 -15.53 -7.01
CA GLN A 224 -14.79 -16.42 -7.78
C GLN A 224 -14.02 -15.61 -8.82
N SER A 225 -12.74 -15.93 -8.99
CA SER A 225 -11.91 -15.43 -10.08
C SER A 225 -11.67 -16.62 -11.01
N GLU A 226 -12.21 -16.55 -12.22
CA GLU A 226 -11.93 -17.52 -13.29
C GLU A 226 -10.64 -17.16 -14.04
#